data_AF-A0A7W8T736-F1
#
_entry.id   AF-A0A7W8T736-F1
#
_cell.length_a   1.000
_cell.length_b   1.000
_cell.length_c   1.000
_cell.angle_alpha   90.00
_cell.angle_beta   90.00
_cell.angle_gamma   90.00
#
_symmetry.space_group_name_H-M   'P 1'
#
loop_
_entity.id
_entity.type
_entity.pdbx_description
1 polymer ?
#
loop_
_entity_poly.entity_id
_entity_poly.type
_entity_poly.pdbx_seq_one_letter_code
_entity_poly.pdbx_strand_id
1 'polypeptide(L)'
;MQAFVAFPTSPLQKVQLFRRLFRGRTDVYPLRWESRNSGKSGYAPACANEWRAGICEKPRIRCADCTHPVQLSLDDQVFYAHLSGDHTVGLYPLMADGTCYLLAVDFDEESWRDDAMAFRQLSGLTGASLCTSKALSSIATMRSMPALLLITWISDRSKQRYGVRCDGKSA
;
A
#
# COMPACT_ATOMS: atom_id res chain seq x y z
N MET A 1 28.61 -16.29 3.96
CA MET A 1 29.00 -14.90 3.59
C MET A 1 27.82 -13.99 3.87
N GLN A 2 28.00 -12.91 4.64
CA GLN A 2 26.95 -11.90 4.80
C GLN A 2 26.96 -10.98 3.57
N ALA A 3 25.80 -10.78 2.96
CA ALA A 3 25.68 -9.81 1.87
C ALA A 3 25.65 -8.39 2.45
N PHE A 4 26.73 -7.63 2.25
CA PHE A 4 26.69 -6.19 2.46
C PHE A 4 25.71 -5.57 1.47
N VAL A 5 24.54 -5.17 1.93
CA VAL A 5 23.64 -4.31 1.15
C VAL A 5 24.29 -2.92 1.12
N ALA A 6 24.99 -2.61 0.03
CA ALA A 6 25.56 -1.28 -0.16
C ALA A 6 24.45 -0.22 -0.07
N PHE A 7 24.65 0.79 0.80
CA PHE A 7 23.70 1.88 0.94
C PHE A 7 23.53 2.61 -0.40
N PRO A 8 22.30 2.83 -0.89
CA PRO A 8 22.06 3.46 -2.18
C PRO A 8 22.43 4.95 -2.13
N THR A 9 23.53 5.31 -2.80
CA THR A 9 24.07 6.68 -2.80
C THR A 9 23.42 7.56 -3.86
N SER A 10 23.00 7.00 -5.00
CA SER A 10 22.31 7.75 -6.06
C SER A 10 20.77 7.62 -6.01
N PRO A 11 20.00 8.58 -6.55
CA PRO A 11 18.54 8.47 -6.63
C PRO A 11 18.08 7.23 -7.40
N LEU A 12 18.74 6.88 -8.50
CA LEU A 12 18.44 5.66 -9.26
C LEU A 12 18.66 4.39 -8.42
N GLN A 13 19.74 4.32 -7.63
CA GLN A 13 19.96 3.19 -6.72
C GLN A 13 18.88 3.09 -5.64
N LYS A 14 18.36 4.23 -5.16
CA LYS A 14 17.24 4.28 -4.19
C LYS A 14 15.94 3.76 -4.82
N VAL A 15 15.59 4.22 -6.03
CA VAL A 15 14.45 3.73 -6.82
C VAL A 15 14.57 2.23 -7.06
N GLN A 16 15.71 1.76 -7.55
CA GLN A 16 15.96 0.34 -7.79
C GLN A 16 15.91 -0.51 -6.51
N LEU A 17 16.40 0.01 -5.37
CA LEU A 17 16.28 -0.69 -4.08
C LEU A 17 14.81 -0.78 -3.65
N PHE A 18 14.08 0.33 -3.71
CA PHE A 18 12.66 0.38 -3.34
C PHE A 18 11.83 -0.59 -4.19
N ARG A 19 12.02 -0.58 -5.52
CA ARG A 19 11.36 -1.49 -6.46
C ARG A 19 11.75 -2.97 -6.28
N ARG A 20 12.91 -3.27 -5.72
CA ARG A 20 13.30 -4.64 -5.31
C ARG A 20 12.62 -5.09 -4.03
N LEU A 21 12.46 -4.19 -3.05
CA LEU A 21 11.82 -4.49 -1.75
C LEU A 21 10.30 -4.56 -1.84
N PHE A 22 9.69 -3.68 -2.63
CA PHE A 22 8.24 -3.53 -2.77
C PHE A 22 7.77 -4.04 -4.14
N ARG A 23 7.68 -5.36 -4.27
CA ARG A 23 7.25 -6.06 -5.49
C ARG A 23 5.75 -6.34 -5.48
N GLY A 24 5.12 -6.10 -6.63
CA GLY A 24 3.72 -6.34 -6.92
C GLY A 24 3.45 -6.04 -8.39
N ARG A 25 2.20 -5.76 -8.77
CA ARG A 25 1.84 -5.43 -10.15
C ARG A 25 2.55 -4.16 -10.63
N THR A 26 2.94 -4.18 -11.91
CA THR A 26 3.61 -3.07 -12.59
C THR A 26 2.83 -2.52 -13.78
N ASP A 27 1.72 -3.15 -14.15
CA ASP A 27 0.79 -2.74 -15.21
C ASP A 27 -0.27 -1.74 -14.72
N VAL A 28 -0.45 -1.62 -13.40
CA VAL A 28 -1.34 -0.65 -12.76
C VAL A 28 -0.84 -0.32 -11.35
N TYR A 29 -0.98 0.93 -10.92
CA TYR A 29 -0.76 1.36 -9.54
C TYR A 29 -1.88 2.29 -9.04
N PRO A 30 -2.14 2.33 -7.72
CA PRO A 30 -3.08 3.27 -7.14
C PRO A 30 -2.37 4.57 -6.74
N LEU A 31 -2.95 5.71 -7.08
CA LEU A 31 -2.51 7.05 -6.68
C LEU A 31 -3.34 7.55 -5.48
N ARG A 32 -2.69 8.14 -4.48
CA ARG A 32 -3.36 8.80 -3.35
C ARG A 32 -3.99 10.11 -3.83
N TRP A 33 -5.24 10.33 -3.49
CA TRP A 33 -5.92 11.62 -3.67
C TRP A 33 -6.37 12.19 -2.33
N GLU A 34 -6.51 13.51 -2.25
CA GLU A 34 -7.03 14.22 -1.08
C GLU A 34 -7.90 15.40 -1.53
N SER A 35 -9.12 15.46 -1.01
CA SER A 35 -10.09 16.51 -1.29
C SER A 35 -9.86 17.68 -0.35
N ARG A 36 -9.32 18.79 -0.89
CA ARG A 36 -9.13 20.05 -0.14
C ARG A 36 -10.41 20.56 0.54
N ASN A 37 -11.58 20.32 -0.06
CA ASN A 37 -12.85 20.85 0.42
C ASN A 37 -13.51 19.98 1.50
N SER A 38 -13.30 18.66 1.47
CA SER A 38 -13.98 17.72 2.37
C SER A 38 -13.06 17.01 3.36
N GLY A 39 -11.74 17.19 3.26
CA GLY A 39 -10.73 16.50 4.06
C GLY A 39 -10.66 14.98 3.82
N LYS A 40 -11.49 14.44 2.91
CA LYS A 40 -11.48 13.02 2.54
C LYS A 40 -10.26 12.72 1.69
N SER A 41 -9.61 11.59 1.97
CA SER A 41 -8.52 11.05 1.15
C SER A 41 -8.82 9.60 0.78
N GLY A 42 -8.07 9.06 -0.16
CA GLY A 42 -8.19 7.68 -0.58
C GLY A 42 -7.20 7.35 -1.69
N TYR A 43 -7.42 6.19 -2.32
CA TYR A 43 -6.61 5.70 -3.43
C TYR A 43 -7.51 5.36 -4.62
N ALA A 44 -7.01 5.59 -5.84
CA ALA A 44 -7.69 5.20 -7.08
C ALA A 44 -6.65 4.73 -8.12
N PRO A 45 -6.99 3.80 -9.04
CA PRO A 45 -6.09 3.42 -10.12
C PRO A 45 -5.64 4.63 -10.94
N ALA A 46 -4.33 4.77 -11.17
CA ALA A 46 -3.78 5.79 -12.04
C ALA A 46 -4.22 5.54 -13.49
N CYS A 47 -4.74 6.58 -14.15
CA CYS A 47 -5.39 6.45 -15.45
C CYS A 47 -5.03 7.62 -16.37
N ALA A 48 -4.49 7.34 -17.56
CA ALA A 48 -4.17 8.37 -18.57
C ALA A 48 -5.42 9.11 -19.10
N ASN A 49 -6.60 8.52 -18.92
CA ASN A 49 -7.88 9.12 -19.30
C ASN A 49 -8.57 9.88 -18.15
N GLU A 50 -7.96 9.97 -16.96
CA GLU A 50 -8.56 10.69 -15.84
C GLU A 50 -8.88 12.15 -16.21
N TRP A 51 -10.10 12.61 -15.87
CA TRP A 51 -10.62 13.95 -16.17
C TRP A 51 -10.72 14.32 -17.66
N ARG A 52 -10.47 13.41 -18.61
CA ARG A 52 -10.74 13.65 -20.03
C ARG A 52 -12.25 13.65 -20.30
N ALA A 53 -12.80 14.84 -20.50
CA ALA A 53 -14.22 15.03 -20.83
C ALA A 53 -14.64 14.17 -22.04
N GLY A 54 -15.81 13.51 -21.94
CA GLY A 54 -16.32 12.58 -22.96
C GLY A 54 -15.65 11.20 -22.98
N ILE A 55 -14.64 10.93 -22.13
CA ILE A 55 -13.98 9.62 -22.02
C ILE A 55 -14.04 9.08 -20.58
N CYS A 56 -13.71 9.93 -19.59
CA CYS A 56 -13.84 9.60 -18.18
C CYS A 56 -14.89 10.50 -17.53
N GLU A 57 -16.01 9.93 -17.10
CA GLU A 57 -17.12 10.67 -16.48
C GLU A 57 -16.88 11.04 -15.00
N LYS A 58 -15.63 11.25 -14.58
CA LYS A 58 -15.36 11.83 -13.26
C LYS A 58 -15.98 13.25 -13.19
N PRO A 59 -16.67 13.63 -12.11
CA PRO A 59 -16.78 12.93 -10.83
C PRO A 59 -18.00 11.99 -10.68
N ARG A 60 -18.84 11.78 -11.71
CA ARG A 60 -20.04 10.92 -11.63
C ARG A 60 -19.70 9.44 -11.38
N ILE A 61 -18.59 8.97 -11.93
CA ILE A 61 -18.07 7.60 -11.73
C ILE A 61 -16.62 7.61 -11.22
N ARG A 62 -16.18 6.53 -10.57
CA ARG A 62 -14.76 6.35 -10.20
C ARG A 62 -13.99 5.78 -11.40
N CYS A 63 -12.68 6.01 -11.47
CA CYS A 63 -11.86 5.42 -12.54
C CYS A 63 -11.82 3.89 -12.53
N ALA A 64 -12.04 3.25 -11.37
CA ALA A 64 -12.17 1.80 -11.27
C ALA A 64 -13.45 1.25 -11.93
N ASP A 65 -14.48 2.10 -12.10
CA ASP A 65 -15.77 1.74 -12.71
C ASP A 65 -15.91 2.36 -14.12
N CYS A 66 -14.82 2.90 -14.69
CA CYS A 66 -14.82 3.54 -16.00
C CYS A 66 -14.82 2.48 -17.12
N THR A 67 -15.52 2.76 -18.23
CA THR A 67 -15.54 1.92 -19.44
C THR A 67 -14.31 2.09 -20.33
N HIS A 68 -13.60 3.22 -20.21
CA HIS A 68 -12.40 3.55 -21.00
C HIS A 68 -11.16 3.85 -20.12
N PRO A 69 -10.79 2.98 -19.15
CA PRO A 69 -9.60 3.18 -18.36
C PRO A 69 -8.36 2.87 -19.21
N VAL A 70 -7.37 3.75 -19.17
CA VAL A 70 -6.03 3.49 -19.70
C VAL A 70 -5.09 3.45 -18.51
N GLN A 71 -4.79 2.24 -18.03
CA GLN A 71 -3.95 2.02 -16.86
C GLN A 71 -2.52 2.51 -17.12
N LEU A 72 -1.92 3.14 -16.12
CA LEU A 72 -0.53 3.58 -16.16
C LEU A 72 0.37 2.56 -15.46
N SER A 73 1.51 2.28 -16.08
CA SER A 73 2.52 1.36 -15.54
C SER A 73 3.28 1.97 -14.36
N LEU A 74 3.68 1.12 -13.40
CA LEU A 74 4.50 1.50 -12.25
C LEU A 74 5.98 1.36 -12.59
N ASP A 75 6.58 2.45 -13.07
CA ASP A 75 7.96 2.53 -13.52
C ASP A 75 8.89 3.32 -12.59
N ASP A 76 10.17 3.43 -12.97
CA ASP A 76 11.18 4.14 -12.20
C ASP A 76 10.92 5.65 -12.06
N GLN A 77 10.17 6.28 -12.98
CA GLN A 77 9.76 7.70 -12.87
C GLN A 77 8.67 7.86 -11.80
N VAL A 78 7.68 6.97 -11.80
CA VAL A 78 6.62 6.92 -10.78
C VAL A 78 7.22 6.66 -9.39
N PHE A 79 8.16 5.72 -9.27
CA PHE A 79 8.88 5.49 -8.01
C PHE A 79 9.75 6.67 -7.60
N TYR A 80 10.41 7.37 -8.54
CA TYR A 80 11.19 8.56 -8.23
C TYR A 80 10.30 9.67 -7.67
N ALA A 81 9.19 9.99 -8.35
CA ALA A 81 8.25 11.02 -7.93
C ALA A 81 7.60 10.70 -6.57
N HIS A 82 7.37 9.41 -6.30
CA HIS A 82 6.96 8.96 -4.97
C HIS A 82 8.01 9.23 -3.89
N LEU A 83 9.26 8.84 -4.14
CA LEU A 83 10.36 9.00 -3.19
C LEU A 83 10.81 10.47 -3.01
N SER A 84 10.52 11.35 -3.97
CA SER A 84 10.70 12.80 -3.84
C SER A 84 9.53 13.52 -3.17
N GLY A 85 8.43 12.82 -2.88
CA GLY A 85 7.24 13.38 -2.23
C GLY A 85 6.34 14.23 -3.14
N ASP A 86 6.48 14.13 -4.45
CA ASP A 86 5.59 14.82 -5.42
C ASP A 86 4.16 14.26 -5.33
N HIS A 87 4.05 12.93 -5.28
CA HIS A 87 2.79 12.25 -5.06
C HIS A 87 2.97 10.94 -4.28
N THR A 88 1.89 10.39 -3.77
CA THR A 88 1.92 9.13 -3.00
C THR A 88 1.30 8.01 -3.82
N VAL A 89 2.08 6.99 -4.17
CA VAL A 89 1.57 5.76 -4.80
C VAL A 89 1.42 4.65 -3.77
N GLY A 90 0.47 3.76 -4.00
CA GLY A 90 0.45 2.45 -3.37
C GLY A 90 0.96 1.37 -4.32
N LEU A 91 0.66 0.12 -3.98
CA LEU A 91 1.04 -1.06 -4.76
C LEU A 91 -0.09 -2.08 -4.67
N TYR A 92 -0.40 -2.75 -5.78
CA TYR A 92 -1.26 -3.93 -5.79
C TYR A 92 -0.36 -5.17 -5.57
N PRO A 93 -0.39 -5.83 -4.39
CA PRO A 93 0.54 -6.92 -4.07
C PRO A 93 0.20 -8.25 -4.75
N LEU A 94 -1.05 -8.43 -5.19
CA LEU A 94 -1.53 -9.64 -5.87
C LEU A 94 -1.31 -9.53 -7.38
N MET A 95 -0.55 -10.47 -7.92
CA MET A 95 -0.24 -10.60 -9.34
C MET A 95 -1.41 -11.22 -10.13
N ALA A 96 -1.37 -11.14 -11.46
CA ALA A 96 -2.43 -11.66 -12.32
C ALA A 96 -2.56 -13.21 -12.30
N ASP A 97 -1.48 -13.92 -11.91
CA ASP A 97 -1.45 -15.36 -11.70
C ASP A 97 -1.87 -15.79 -10.28
N GLY A 98 -2.29 -14.84 -9.44
CA GLY A 98 -2.67 -15.07 -8.05
C GLY A 98 -1.49 -15.17 -7.07
N THR A 99 -0.25 -14.98 -7.53
CA THR A 99 0.93 -14.95 -6.64
C THR A 99 1.10 -13.59 -5.97
N CYS A 100 1.91 -13.51 -4.91
CA CYS A 100 2.32 -12.26 -4.28
C CYS A 100 3.74 -12.37 -3.73
N TYR A 101 4.43 -11.22 -3.59
CA TYR A 101 5.77 -11.13 -2.99
C TYR A 101 5.77 -10.62 -1.55
N LEU A 102 4.61 -10.22 -1.04
CA LEU A 102 4.46 -9.52 0.23
C LEU A 102 3.55 -10.31 1.16
N LEU A 103 4.06 -10.64 2.34
CA LEU A 103 3.30 -11.21 3.44
C LEU A 103 3.01 -10.11 4.46
N ALA A 104 1.73 -9.84 4.71
CA ALA A 104 1.29 -9.07 5.86
C ALA A 104 0.91 -10.04 6.98
N VAL A 105 1.45 -9.82 8.18
CA VAL A 105 1.08 -10.55 9.39
C VAL A 105 0.61 -9.52 10.40
N ASP A 106 -0.62 -9.67 10.86
CA ASP A 106 -1.14 -8.85 11.96
C ASP A 106 -0.75 -9.51 13.29
N PHE A 107 -0.34 -8.69 14.25
CA PHE A 107 0.05 -9.13 15.58
C PHE A 107 -0.77 -8.34 16.60
N ASP A 108 -1.71 -9.04 17.24
CA ASP A 108 -2.65 -8.47 18.19
C ASP A 108 -2.10 -8.38 19.62
N GLU A 109 -2.92 -7.86 20.52
CA GLU A 109 -2.72 -7.87 21.98
C GLU A 109 -1.51 -7.04 22.49
N GLU A 110 -1.06 -7.34 23.72
CA GLU A 110 0.03 -6.62 24.38
C GLU A 110 1.41 -7.15 23.98
N SER A 111 1.51 -8.45 23.67
CA SER A 111 2.75 -9.17 23.30
C SER A 111 3.20 -9.00 21.86
N TRP A 112 2.42 -8.32 21.00
CA TRP A 112 2.64 -8.20 19.54
C TRP A 112 4.09 -7.93 19.09
N ARG A 113 4.90 -7.24 19.92
CA ARG A 113 6.32 -6.97 19.64
C ARG A 113 7.18 -8.22 19.75
N ASP A 114 6.96 -8.99 20.80
CA ASP A 114 7.70 -10.22 21.08
C ASP A 114 7.28 -11.30 20.08
N ASP A 115 5.99 -11.37 19.75
CA ASP A 115 5.45 -12.24 18.70
C ASP A 115 6.04 -11.89 17.31
N ALA A 116 6.09 -10.60 16.95
CA ALA A 116 6.72 -10.17 15.69
C ALA A 116 8.23 -10.43 15.66
N MET A 117 8.93 -10.33 16.79
CA MET A 117 10.35 -10.64 16.90
C MET A 117 10.62 -12.14 16.81
N ALA A 118 9.83 -12.96 17.51
CA ALA A 118 9.89 -14.42 17.44
C ALA A 118 9.56 -14.91 16.02
N PHE A 119 8.51 -14.37 15.38
CA PHE A 119 8.18 -14.67 14.00
C PHE A 119 9.34 -14.33 13.04
N ARG A 120 9.99 -13.18 13.21
CA ARG A 120 11.18 -12.81 12.40
C ARG A 120 12.35 -13.77 12.59
N GLN A 121 12.56 -14.30 13.80
CA GLN A 121 13.63 -15.25 14.10
C GLN A 121 13.33 -16.64 13.52
N LEU A 122 12.11 -17.15 13.73
CA LEU A 122 11.69 -18.49 13.30
C LEU A 122 11.54 -18.62 11.78
N SER A 123 11.02 -17.58 11.12
CA SER A 123 10.68 -17.64 9.68
C SER A 123 11.90 -17.65 8.76
N GLY A 124 13.11 -17.43 9.28
CA GLY A 124 14.34 -17.39 8.48
C GLY A 124 14.37 -16.28 7.41
N LEU A 125 13.44 -15.31 7.50
CA LEU A 125 13.22 -14.22 6.55
C LEU A 125 14.37 -13.19 6.56
N THR A 126 15.52 -13.65 6.10
CA THR A 126 16.77 -12.89 5.94
C THR A 126 16.78 -11.98 4.70
N GLY A 127 15.68 -11.95 3.94
CA GLY A 127 15.53 -11.12 2.74
C GLY A 127 14.10 -10.65 2.41
N ALA A 128 13.10 -10.94 3.24
CA ALA A 128 11.78 -10.32 3.08
C ALA A 128 11.72 -9.01 3.88
N SER A 129 11.10 -7.98 3.29
CA SER A 129 10.91 -6.70 3.95
C SER A 129 9.80 -6.84 5.00
N LEU A 130 10.15 -7.28 6.21
CA LEU A 130 9.20 -7.41 7.32
C LEU A 130 8.81 -6.00 7.82
N CYS A 131 7.61 -5.58 7.46
CA CYS A 131 7.01 -4.35 7.94
C CYS A 131 6.11 -4.66 9.13
N THR A 132 6.57 -4.34 10.35
CA THR A 132 5.75 -4.46 11.56
C THR A 132 5.01 -3.14 11.81
N SER A 133 3.70 -3.23 12.03
CA SER A 133 2.84 -2.08 12.26
C SER A 133 1.67 -2.52 13.12
N LYS A 134 1.53 -1.92 14.32
CA LYS A 134 0.49 -2.30 15.28
C LYS A 134 -0.89 -1.93 14.73
N ALA A 135 -1.68 -2.92 14.29
CA ALA A 135 -3.10 -2.72 14.11
C ALA A 135 -3.74 -2.30 15.45
N LEU A 136 -4.63 -1.32 15.41
CA LEU A 136 -5.60 -1.12 16.46
C LEU A 136 -6.93 -1.64 15.94
N SER A 137 -7.44 -2.65 16.63
CA SER A 137 -8.62 -3.46 16.30
C SER A 137 -9.82 -2.60 15.88
N SER A 138 -10.11 -2.58 14.59
CA SER A 138 -11.38 -2.10 14.00
C SER A 138 -11.51 -2.60 12.55
N ILE A 139 -11.63 -3.92 12.38
CA ILE A 139 -12.04 -4.52 11.10
C ILE A 139 -13.53 -4.19 10.89
N ALA A 140 -13.80 -3.09 10.18
CA ALA A 140 -15.08 -2.83 9.56
C ALA A 140 -15.02 -3.26 8.08
N THR A 141 -15.85 -4.23 7.71
CA THR A 141 -16.12 -4.66 6.32
C THR A 141 -14.96 -5.21 5.48
N MET A 142 -14.48 -6.41 5.84
CA MET A 142 -13.91 -7.35 4.85
C MET A 142 -15.03 -8.15 4.16
N ARG A 143 -15.75 -7.54 3.20
CA ARG A 143 -16.53 -8.27 2.19
C ARG A 143 -16.36 -7.54 0.84
N SER A 144 -15.70 -8.24 -0.09
CA SER A 144 -15.23 -7.79 -1.42
C SER A 144 -14.33 -6.54 -1.46
N MET A 145 -13.02 -6.76 -1.65
CA MET A 145 -12.09 -5.84 -2.33
C MET A 145 -10.78 -6.61 -2.63
N PRO A 146 -10.23 -6.58 -3.85
CA PRO A 146 -8.93 -7.19 -4.13
C PRO A 146 -7.76 -6.27 -3.71
N ALA A 147 -6.93 -6.76 -2.80
CA ALA A 147 -5.51 -6.42 -2.65
C ALA A 147 -5.11 -4.91 -2.67
N LEU A 148 -5.32 -4.21 -1.56
CA LEU A 148 -4.66 -2.94 -1.14
C LEU A 148 -4.51 -3.00 0.40
N LEU A 149 -3.46 -2.49 1.07
CA LEU A 149 -2.22 -1.81 0.67
C LEU A 149 -1.02 -2.49 1.37
N LEU A 150 0.21 -1.98 1.18
CA LEU A 150 1.30 -2.16 2.17
C LEU A 150 2.17 -0.92 2.38
N ILE A 151 2.42 -0.12 1.34
CA ILE A 151 3.49 0.91 1.37
C ILE A 151 3.18 2.13 2.25
N THR A 152 1.91 2.55 2.33
CA THR A 152 1.56 3.88 2.89
C THR A 152 0.91 3.84 4.27
N TRP A 153 0.39 2.70 4.71
CA TRP A 153 -0.08 2.54 6.10
C TRP A 153 1.09 2.59 7.11
N ILE A 154 2.30 2.25 6.65
CA ILE A 154 3.55 2.33 7.41
C ILE A 154 3.99 3.79 7.67
N SER A 155 3.54 4.74 6.83
CA SER A 155 4.06 6.11 6.79
C SER A 155 3.10 7.20 7.29
N ASP A 156 1.77 7.05 7.13
CA ASP A 156 0.81 8.10 7.53
C ASP A 156 0.45 8.03 9.03
N ARG A 157 1.41 8.37 9.88
CA ARG A 157 1.22 8.44 11.35
C ARG A 157 0.71 9.82 11.80
N SER A 158 -0.40 10.31 11.23
CA SER A 158 -0.89 11.67 11.56
C SER A 158 -2.41 11.92 11.54
N LYS A 159 -3.20 11.23 12.38
CA LYS A 159 -4.41 11.77 13.06
C LYS A 159 -4.98 10.78 14.08
N GLN A 160 -5.43 11.29 15.22
CA GLN A 160 -5.97 10.54 16.37
C GLN A 160 -7.36 11.09 16.73
N ARG A 161 -8.15 10.29 17.49
CA ARG A 161 -9.58 10.50 17.86
C ARG A 161 -10.55 10.20 16.69
N TYR A 162 -11.73 9.59 16.88
CA TYR A 162 -12.54 9.33 18.08
C TYR A 162 -12.96 7.84 18.16
N GLY A 163 -13.30 7.31 19.34
CA GLY A 163 -13.63 5.89 19.54
C GLY A 163 -15.13 5.61 19.71
N VAL A 164 -15.49 4.33 19.93
CA VAL A 164 -16.68 3.83 20.66
C VAL A 164 -16.47 2.35 21.03
N ARG A 165 -17.10 1.91 22.13
CA ARG A 165 -17.11 0.52 22.66
C ARG A 165 -18.34 -0.24 22.13
N CYS A 166 -18.21 -1.55 21.86
CA CYS A 166 -19.35 -2.48 21.87
C CYS A 166 -18.95 -3.81 22.52
N ASP A 167 -19.78 -4.31 23.42
CA ASP A 167 -19.56 -5.54 24.17
C ASP A 167 -19.99 -6.78 23.36
N GLY A 168 -19.21 -7.87 23.44
CA GLY A 168 -19.61 -9.19 22.96
C GLY A 168 -19.98 -10.10 24.13
N LYS A 169 -21.17 -10.72 24.08
CA LYS A 169 -21.47 -11.92 24.87
C LYS A 169 -21.62 -13.11 23.93
N SER A 170 -20.87 -14.17 24.24
CA SER A 170 -20.79 -15.39 23.45
C SER A 170 -22.03 -16.27 23.61
N ALA A 171 -22.53 -16.77 22.48
CA ALA A 171 -22.95 -18.16 22.25
C ALA A 171 -23.07 -18.38 20.73
#